data_AF-A0A9D8T381-F1
#
_entry.id   AF-A0A9D8T381-F1
#
_cell.length_a   1.000
_cell.length_b   1.000
_cell.length_c   1.000
_cell.angle_alpha   90.00
_cell.angle_beta   90.00
_cell.angle_gamma   90.00
#
_symmetry.space_group_name_H-M   'P 1'
#
loop_
_entity.id
_entity.type
_entity.pdbx_description
1 polymer ?
#
loop_
_entity_poly.entity_id
_entity_poly.type
_entity_poly.pdbx_seq_one_letter_code
_entity_poly.pdbx_strand_id
1 'polypeptide(L)'
;LPTDQSGKIAQKTEDLVGPYELHDFFLYHLLMDACPMDQLFFMAQESFRDKYDKDTILHWLKTFVRRFFTQQFKRACLPEGAQAGLLSLSPRGAWSMPSDAIYRAWMEALENL
;
A
#
# COMPACT_ATOMS: atom_id res chain seq x y z
N LEU A 1 -15.72 -2.86 -15.01
CA LEU A 1 -15.17 -1.49 -14.99
C LEU A 1 -15.66 -0.78 -16.23
N PRO A 2 -16.06 0.50 -16.19
CA PRO A 2 -16.58 1.17 -17.37
C PRO A 2 -15.51 1.19 -18.47
N THR A 3 -15.90 0.77 -19.65
CA THR A 3 -15.08 0.84 -20.86
C THR A 3 -15.21 2.23 -21.47
N ASP A 4 -14.18 2.70 -22.16
CA ASP A 4 -14.32 3.87 -23.02
C ASP A 4 -15.26 3.59 -24.21
N GLN A 5 -15.53 4.61 -25.03
CA GLN A 5 -16.35 4.50 -26.24
C GLN A 5 -15.80 3.49 -27.26
N SER A 6 -14.54 3.04 -27.09
CA SER A 6 -13.85 2.07 -27.95
C SER A 6 -13.75 0.67 -27.33
N GLY A 7 -14.42 0.43 -26.18
CA GLY A 7 -14.41 -0.87 -25.51
C GLY A 7 -13.13 -1.19 -24.73
N LYS A 8 -12.18 -0.26 -24.59
CA LYS A 8 -10.99 -0.45 -23.75
C LYS A 8 -11.30 -0.10 -22.30
N ILE A 9 -10.66 -0.80 -21.37
CA ILE A 9 -10.77 -0.51 -19.94
C ILE A 9 -10.22 0.90 -19.70
N ALA A 10 -11.10 1.84 -19.37
CA ALA A 10 -10.74 3.24 -19.19
C ALA A 10 -10.13 3.52 -17.81
N GLN A 11 -10.51 2.74 -16.80
CA GLN A 11 -10.02 2.90 -15.43
C GLN A 11 -8.74 2.09 -15.21
N LYS A 12 -7.60 2.79 -15.14
CA LYS A 12 -6.32 2.24 -14.70
C LYS A 12 -6.07 2.60 -13.25
N THR A 13 -6.43 1.70 -12.34
CA THR A 13 -6.26 1.93 -10.90
C THR A 13 -4.78 2.11 -10.53
N GLU A 14 -3.86 1.41 -11.21
CA GLU A 14 -2.42 1.52 -11.00
C GLU A 14 -1.88 2.93 -11.27
N ASP A 15 -2.50 3.70 -12.17
CA ASP A 15 -2.13 5.10 -12.41
C ASP A 15 -2.37 5.99 -11.17
N LEU A 16 -3.29 5.56 -10.28
CA LEU A 16 -3.64 6.30 -9.06
C LEU A 16 -2.95 5.73 -7.82
N VAL A 17 -2.79 4.40 -7.74
CA VAL A 17 -2.34 3.72 -6.53
C VAL A 17 -0.90 3.21 -6.61
N GLY A 18 -0.34 3.17 -7.80
CA GLY A 18 0.95 2.59 -8.11
C GLY A 18 0.85 1.17 -8.65
N PRO A 19 1.97 0.63 -9.18
CA PRO A 19 2.05 -0.76 -9.63
C PRO A 19 1.69 -1.72 -8.50
N TYR A 20 0.86 -2.73 -8.80
CA TYR A 20 0.43 -3.68 -7.76
C TYR A 20 1.59 -4.46 -7.14
N GLU A 21 2.66 -4.74 -7.89
CA GLU A 21 3.83 -5.44 -7.35
C GLU A 21 4.54 -4.65 -6.25
N LEU A 22 4.62 -3.31 -6.37
CA LEU A 22 5.15 -2.45 -5.31
C LEU A 22 4.16 -2.35 -4.16
N HIS A 23 2.87 -2.17 -4.46
CA HIS A 23 1.83 -2.05 -3.44
C HIS A 23 1.74 -3.30 -2.55
N ASP A 24 1.76 -4.49 -3.15
CA ASP A 24 1.71 -5.76 -2.44
C ASP A 24 2.99 -6.02 -1.65
N PHE A 25 4.15 -5.64 -2.20
CA PHE A 25 5.44 -5.69 -1.48
C PHE A 25 5.40 -4.81 -0.22
N PHE A 26 4.98 -3.55 -0.34
CA PHE A 26 4.86 -2.64 0.80
C PHE A 26 3.86 -3.16 1.83
N LEU A 27 2.70 -3.64 1.38
CA LEU A 27 1.68 -4.20 2.26
C LEU A 27 2.19 -5.40 3.04
N TYR A 28 2.88 -6.33 2.36
CA TYR A 28 3.41 -7.52 2.99
C TYR A 28 4.41 -7.17 4.10
N HIS A 29 5.44 -6.39 3.78
CA HIS A 29 6.51 -6.07 4.73
C HIS A 29 6.07 -5.09 5.84
N LEU A 30 5.10 -4.21 5.56
CA LEU A 30 4.51 -3.37 6.61
C LEU A 30 3.76 -4.21 7.65
N LEU A 31 3.02 -5.23 7.21
CA LEU A 31 2.13 -6.00 8.09
C LEU A 31 2.77 -7.24 8.72
N MET A 32 3.60 -7.98 7.97
CA MET A 32 4.23 -9.21 8.45
C MET A 32 5.48 -8.93 9.26
N ASP A 33 6.35 -8.05 8.75
CA ASP A 33 7.68 -7.84 9.33
C ASP A 33 7.73 -6.63 10.26
N ALA A 34 6.65 -5.83 10.32
CA ALA A 34 6.61 -4.55 11.02
C ALA A 34 7.81 -3.65 10.66
N CYS A 35 8.21 -3.70 9.39
CA CYS A 35 9.47 -3.13 8.92
C CYS A 35 9.49 -1.60 9.08
N PRO A 36 10.57 -1.02 9.63
CA PRO A 36 10.83 0.41 9.55
C PRO A 36 10.86 0.92 8.10
N MET A 37 10.51 2.19 7.88
CA MET A 37 10.33 2.76 6.53
C MET A 37 11.63 2.85 5.72
N ASP A 38 12.74 3.14 6.39
CA ASP A 38 14.09 3.14 5.80
C ASP A 38 14.48 1.74 5.31
N GLN A 39 14.28 0.73 6.15
CA GLN A 39 14.54 -0.66 5.78
C GLN A 39 13.60 -1.14 4.67
N LEU A 40 12.31 -0.78 4.72
CA LEU A 40 11.34 -1.14 3.68
C LEU A 40 11.72 -0.52 2.33
N PHE A 41 12.10 0.76 2.33
CA PHE A 41 12.55 1.46 1.14
C PHE A 41 13.80 0.79 0.55
N PHE A 42 14.80 0.48 1.39
CA PHE A 42 16.00 -0.21 0.97
C PHE A 42 15.72 -1.60 0.37
N MET A 43 14.86 -2.41 1.01
CA MET A 43 14.50 -3.73 0.49
C MET A 43 13.77 -3.65 -0.84
N ALA A 44 12.91 -2.65 -1.03
CA ALA A 44 12.23 -2.41 -2.30
C ALA A 44 13.21 -1.98 -3.40
N GLN A 45 14.17 -1.10 -3.09
CA GLN A 45 15.22 -0.71 -4.04
C GLN A 45 16.03 -1.91 -4.52
N GLU A 46 16.36 -2.84 -3.62
CA GLU A 46 17.12 -4.02 -4.00
C GLU A 46 16.28 -4.99 -4.82
N SER A 47 15.04 -5.24 -4.38
CA SER A 47 14.15 -6.22 -4.99
C SER A 47 13.67 -5.80 -6.39
N PHE A 48 13.60 -4.49 -6.64
CA PHE A 48 13.10 -3.92 -7.89
C PHE A 48 14.12 -3.08 -8.66
N ARG A 49 15.42 -3.24 -8.37
CA ARG A 49 16.52 -2.44 -8.95
C ARG A 49 16.49 -2.34 -10.48
N ASP A 50 16.12 -3.43 -11.14
CA ASP A 50 16.11 -3.51 -12.62
C ASP A 50 14.79 -3.02 -13.24
N LYS A 51 13.78 -2.68 -12.42
CA LYS A 51 12.43 -2.29 -12.88
C LYS A 51 12.07 -0.84 -12.56
N TYR A 52 12.46 -0.34 -11.38
CA TYR A 52 12.08 0.99 -10.90
C TYR A 52 13.28 1.74 -10.37
N ASP A 53 13.33 3.04 -10.65
CA ASP A 53 14.29 3.93 -10.01
C ASP A 53 13.90 4.20 -8.55
N LYS A 54 14.87 4.75 -7.80
CA LYS A 54 14.71 5.04 -6.38
C LYS A 54 13.57 6.04 -6.11
N ASP A 55 13.43 7.04 -6.98
CA ASP A 55 12.44 8.11 -6.83
C ASP A 55 11.02 7.60 -7.05
N THR A 56 10.83 6.69 -8.02
CA THR A 56 9.55 6.01 -8.30
C THR A 56 9.14 5.15 -7.13
N ILE A 57 10.06 4.37 -6.56
CA ILE A 57 9.78 3.56 -5.36
C ILE A 57 9.38 4.46 -4.19
N LEU A 58 10.12 5.56 -3.95
CA LEU A 58 9.83 6.49 -2.86
C LEU A 58 8.48 7.18 -3.04
N HIS A 59 8.16 7.60 -4.27
CA HIS A 59 6.89 8.22 -4.63
C HIS A 59 5.71 7.30 -4.32
N TRP A 60 5.79 6.03 -4.76
CA TRP A 60 4.72 5.06 -4.53
C TRP A 60 4.65 4.60 -3.08
N LEU A 61 5.76 4.50 -2.37
CA LEU A 61 5.77 4.18 -0.93
C LEU A 61 5.09 5.29 -0.11
N LYS A 62 5.39 6.56 -0.38
CA LYS A 62 4.70 7.71 0.23
C LYS A 62 3.20 7.68 -0.08
N THR A 63 2.83 7.38 -1.34
CA THR A 63 1.44 7.25 -1.75
C THR A 63 0.73 6.10 -1.04
N PHE A 64 1.40 4.96 -0.91
CA PHE A 64 0.91 3.78 -0.18
C PHE A 64 0.64 4.12 1.28
N VAL A 65 1.63 4.65 2.02
CA VAL A 65 1.48 5.00 3.44
C VAL A 65 0.31 5.97 3.65
N ARG A 66 0.26 7.07 2.88
CA ARG A 66 -0.84 8.04 2.99
C ARG A 66 -2.20 7.37 2.77
N ARG A 67 -2.36 6.60 1.69
CA ARG A 67 -3.65 5.97 1.34
C ARG A 67 -4.02 4.86 2.33
N PHE A 68 -3.05 4.08 2.76
CA PHE A 68 -3.26 2.99 3.69
C PHE A 68 -3.87 3.51 4.99
N PHE A 69 -3.32 4.57 5.58
CA PHE A 69 -3.88 5.14 6.81
C PHE A 69 -5.19 5.89 6.57
N THR A 70 -5.23 6.83 5.62
CA THR A 70 -6.43 7.67 5.38
C THR A 70 -7.67 6.90 4.94
N GLN A 71 -7.50 5.70 4.37
CA GLN A 71 -8.61 4.87 3.91
C GLN A 71 -9.00 3.77 4.90
N GLN A 72 -8.45 3.76 6.11
CA GLN A 72 -8.78 2.76 7.13
C GLN A 72 -10.28 2.69 7.46
N PHE A 73 -10.98 3.83 7.43
CA PHE A 73 -12.43 3.87 7.65
C PHE A 73 -13.22 2.96 6.69
N LYS A 74 -12.72 2.76 5.47
CA LYS A 74 -13.36 1.87 4.49
C LYS A 74 -13.25 0.40 4.90
N ARG A 75 -12.24 0.07 5.72
CA ARG A 75 -12.00 -1.28 6.22
C ARG A 75 -12.76 -1.59 7.50
N ALA A 76 -13.10 -0.58 8.30
CA ALA A 76 -13.81 -0.75 9.57
C ALA A 76 -15.17 -1.46 9.44
N CYS A 77 -15.85 -1.30 8.30
CA CYS A 77 -17.16 -1.90 8.03
C CYS A 77 -17.12 -2.91 6.87
N LEU A 78 -16.02 -3.67 6.72
CA LEU A 78 -15.94 -4.70 5.69
C LEU A 78 -16.98 -5.81 5.91
N PRO A 79 -17.67 -6.26 4.84
CA PRO A 79 -18.50 -7.46 4.89
C PRO A 79 -17.70 -8.71 5.30
N GLU A 80 -18.41 -9.76 5.71
CA GLU A 80 -17.82 -11.07 5.96
C GLU A 80 -17.11 -11.62 4.71
N GLY A 81 -15.96 -12.27 4.92
CA GLY A 81 -15.20 -12.93 3.87
C GLY A 81 -14.18 -13.89 4.47
N ALA A 82 -13.96 -15.03 3.80
CA ALA A 82 -12.94 -15.98 4.22
C ALA A 82 -11.54 -15.40 3.98
N GLN A 83 -10.65 -15.55 4.96
CA GLN A 83 -9.24 -15.21 4.78
C GLN A 83 -8.60 -16.21 3.82
N ALA A 84 -8.09 -15.72 2.68
CA ALA A 84 -7.53 -16.57 1.63
C ALA A 84 -5.99 -16.71 1.70
N GLY A 85 -5.30 -15.90 2.50
CA GLY A 85 -3.84 -15.89 2.58
C GLY A 85 -3.31 -15.62 3.99
N LEU A 86 -2.00 -15.42 4.11
CA LEU A 86 -1.33 -15.15 5.39
C LEU A 86 -1.78 -13.83 6.02
N LEU A 87 -2.20 -12.88 5.20
CA LEU A 87 -2.62 -11.54 5.61
C LEU A 87 -4.13 -11.36 5.44
N SER A 88 -4.73 -10.59 6.37
CA SER A 88 -6.12 -10.15 6.29
C SER A 88 -6.22 -8.70 6.76
N LEU A 89 -6.98 -7.90 6.01
CA LEU A 89 -7.27 -6.50 6.35
C LEU A 89 -8.61 -6.34 7.07
N SER A 90 -9.22 -7.45 7.50
CA SER A 90 -10.46 -7.42 8.26
C SER A 90 -10.20 -6.80 9.64
N PRO A 91 -11.00 -5.82 10.09
CA PRO A 91 -10.96 -5.27 11.44
C PRO A 91 -11.32 -6.30 12.50
N ARG A 92 -11.91 -7.42 12.09
CA ARG A 92 -12.32 -8.55 12.93
C ARG A 92 -11.29 -9.69 12.89
N GLY A 93 -10.17 -9.49 12.20
CA GLY A 93 -9.11 -10.48 12.02
C GLY A 93 -7.72 -9.89 12.30
N ALA A 94 -6.81 -10.04 11.34
CA ALA A 94 -5.38 -9.76 11.53
C ALA A 94 -4.99 -8.27 11.57
N TRP A 95 -5.89 -7.34 11.25
CA TRP A 95 -5.57 -5.92 11.18
C TRP A 95 -6.50 -5.06 12.02
N SER A 96 -6.00 -4.52 13.12
CA SER A 96 -6.73 -3.58 13.97
C SER A 96 -6.00 -2.23 13.99
N MET A 97 -6.63 -1.21 13.39
CA MET A 97 -6.12 0.16 13.41
C MET A 97 -7.30 1.14 13.51
N PRO A 98 -7.20 2.19 14.35
CA PRO A 98 -8.18 3.27 14.42
C PRO A 98 -8.36 3.98 13.06
N SER A 99 -9.59 4.35 12.73
CA SER A 99 -9.90 5.04 11.45
C SER A 99 -9.32 6.46 11.38
N ASP A 100 -8.99 7.04 12.53
CA ASP A 100 -8.42 8.37 12.74
C ASP A 100 -6.90 8.33 13.00
N ALA A 101 -6.25 7.18 12.78
CA ALA A 101 -4.82 7.02 12.94
C ALA A 101 -4.03 8.01 12.04
N ILE A 102 -3.02 8.65 12.63
CA ILE A 102 -2.18 9.65 11.96
C ILE A 102 -0.92 8.97 11.41
N TYR A 103 -0.60 9.22 10.14
CA TYR A 103 0.53 8.60 9.43
C TYR A 103 1.81 9.46 9.41
N ARG A 104 1.81 10.57 10.17
CA ARG A 104 2.87 11.59 10.17
C ARG A 104 4.26 11.01 10.45
N ALA A 105 4.40 10.14 11.46
CA ALA A 105 5.69 9.56 11.81
C ALA A 105 6.32 8.75 10.66
N TRP A 106 5.49 8.02 9.90
CA TRP A 106 5.96 7.27 8.71
C TRP A 106 6.36 8.20 7.57
N MET A 107 5.62 9.31 7.37
CA MET A 107 5.98 10.29 6.33
C MET A 107 7.27 11.03 6.67
N GLU A 108 7.43 11.47 7.92
CA GLU A 108 8.65 12.13 8.38
C GLU A 108 9.85 11.19 8.21
N ALA A 109 9.70 9.90 8.53
CA ALA A 109 10.74 8.91 8.26
C ALA A 109 11.10 8.83 6.76
N LEU A 110 10.11 8.84 5.86
CA LEU A 110 10.31 8.80 4.40
C LEU A 110 10.81 10.12 3.79
N GLU A 111 10.62 11.24 4.48
CA GLU A 111 11.12 12.57 4.07
C GLU A 111 12.57 12.78 4.49
N ASN A 112 13.02 12.07 5.52
CA ASN A 112 14.40 12.10 6.01
C ASN A 112 15.33 11.06 5.36
N LEU A 113 14.87 10.34 4.33
CA LEU A 113 15.64 9.37 3.54
C LEU A 113 16.52 10.01 2.46
#